data_AF-A0A7U6RB85-F1
#
_entry.id   AF-A0A7U6RB85-F1
#
_cell.length_a   1.000
_cell.length_b   1.000
_cell.length_c   1.000
_cell.angle_alpha   90.00
_cell.angle_beta   90.00
_cell.angle_gamma   90.00
#
_symmetry.space_group_name_H-M   'P 1'
#
loop_
_entity.id
_entity.type
_entity.pdbx_description
1 polymer ?
#
loop_
_entity_poly.entity_id
_entity_poly.type
_entity_poly.pdbx_seq_one_letter_code
_entity_poly.pdbx_strand_id
1 'polypeptide(L)'
;MIHDATPSWSGYNYQGKLALHYVLCHICDKLSADPTYTFHGDSIVLENNEDFELFVGRELVSFHQVKAYEKQSFSSYDEALFGLALNLFNQPGPLGYIHTWKVINLPAGKSLQQAIADFIADLINEHDAAPASSTIFKAVNVTKDRNKTAKIIKQAFNDFTVEQVYDALQSILDDPQLALGRIQSYMYSGVACCSIDDINDLIKSKLQEVLVIRGGVNTAKQIDSGFHHLLEMVDVYVTERHLQKQVSDLLHIDIFDILAILDADYEDVSSRYLAVKFKERFFCLFDEFMNNPDYYSAPENLEGFVCNLSQIRYALLSAGPEKLFSYYKNFSPTVKFDLLTNIEQAFAVNENGVTDVLLRIFNAISCASCENDESTNKLVYRSLANPENYYLPTTINDRSPTNIAKKLKANTRIVEDLYEVNHMIYDGPQRMSLSEQATTHTTAPPSANCSEESPRDDYFSNLRLIPIQQAMDEINAD
;
A
#
# COMPACT_ATOMS: atom_id res chain seq x y z
N MET A 1 13.29 -36.21 4.50
CA MET A 1 12.29 -36.05 3.43
C MET A 1 11.63 -34.72 3.65
N ILE A 2 12.03 -33.71 2.88
CA ILE A 2 11.37 -32.40 2.90
C ILE A 2 10.10 -32.60 2.08
N HIS A 3 8.95 -32.55 2.73
CA HIS A 3 7.68 -32.40 2.03
C HIS A 3 7.76 -31.06 1.31
N ASP A 4 7.97 -31.10 0.01
CA ASP A 4 7.99 -29.93 -0.83
C ASP A 4 6.57 -29.33 -0.82
N ALA A 5 6.40 -28.21 -0.13
CA ALA A 5 5.12 -27.51 0.01
C ALA A 5 4.73 -26.75 -1.27
N THR A 6 5.63 -26.69 -2.27
CA THR A 6 5.44 -25.94 -3.53
C THR A 6 4.13 -26.29 -4.27
N PRO A 7 3.67 -27.56 -4.35
CA PRO A 7 2.38 -27.88 -4.99
C PRO A 7 1.15 -27.41 -4.20
N SER A 8 1.27 -27.31 -2.87
CA SER A 8 0.20 -26.75 -2.03
C SER A 8 0.16 -25.23 -2.16
N TRP A 9 1.34 -24.60 -2.15
CA TRP A 9 1.51 -23.17 -2.37
C TRP A 9 1.02 -22.70 -3.76
N SER A 10 1.25 -23.48 -4.82
CA SER A 10 0.73 -23.14 -6.15
C SER A 10 -0.81 -23.21 -6.22
N GLY A 11 -1.42 -24.14 -5.49
CA GLY A 11 -2.88 -24.25 -5.37
C GLY A 11 -3.49 -23.05 -4.63
N TYR A 12 -2.92 -22.66 -3.48
CA TYR A 12 -3.37 -21.49 -2.72
C TYR A 12 -3.19 -20.19 -3.51
N ASN A 13 -2.07 -20.04 -4.22
CA ASN A 13 -1.81 -18.87 -5.06
C ASN A 13 -2.83 -18.78 -6.21
N TYR A 14 -3.16 -19.90 -6.87
CA TYR A 14 -4.18 -19.92 -7.92
C TYR A 14 -5.57 -19.58 -7.38
N GLN A 15 -5.95 -20.12 -6.22
CA GLN A 15 -7.20 -19.80 -5.54
C GLN A 15 -7.30 -18.30 -5.22
N GLY A 16 -6.26 -17.70 -4.62
CA GLY A 16 -6.23 -16.28 -4.31
C GLY A 16 -6.39 -15.38 -5.54
N LYS A 17 -5.72 -15.74 -6.64
CA LYS A 17 -5.85 -15.06 -7.94
C LYS A 17 -7.26 -15.13 -8.52
N LEU A 18 -7.90 -16.31 -8.45
CA LEU A 18 -9.28 -16.45 -8.91
C LEU A 18 -10.25 -15.62 -8.07
N ALA A 19 -10.05 -15.54 -6.75
CA ALA A 19 -10.84 -14.69 -5.88
C ALA A 19 -10.67 -13.21 -6.24
N LEU A 20 -9.44 -12.74 -6.49
CA LEU A 20 -9.18 -11.37 -6.96
C LEU A 20 -9.87 -11.08 -8.30
N HIS A 21 -9.75 -11.97 -9.28
CA HIS A 21 -10.45 -11.80 -10.56
C HIS A 21 -11.96 -11.71 -10.36
N TYR A 22 -12.54 -12.59 -9.55
CA TYR A 22 -13.97 -12.60 -9.28
C TYR A 22 -14.45 -11.31 -8.60
N VAL A 23 -13.69 -10.81 -7.61
CA VAL A 23 -14.00 -9.54 -6.94
C VAL A 23 -13.89 -8.36 -7.89
N LEU A 24 -12.87 -8.31 -8.73
CA LEU A 24 -12.74 -7.22 -9.70
C LEU A 24 -13.90 -7.23 -10.71
N CYS A 25 -14.39 -8.41 -11.13
CA CYS A 25 -15.63 -8.51 -11.89
C CYS A 25 -16.82 -7.96 -11.11
N HIS A 26 -17.01 -8.34 -9.83
CA HIS A 26 -18.09 -7.82 -8.99
C HIS A 26 -18.01 -6.29 -8.85
N ILE A 27 -16.82 -5.74 -8.65
CA ILE A 27 -16.59 -4.28 -8.58
C ILE A 27 -16.99 -3.62 -9.91
N CYS A 28 -16.52 -4.14 -11.05
CA CYS A 28 -16.89 -3.65 -12.36
C CYS A 28 -18.41 -3.68 -12.56
N ASP A 29 -19.07 -4.79 -12.25
CA ASP A 29 -20.50 -4.98 -12.46
C ASP A 29 -21.32 -4.01 -11.59
N LYS A 30 -20.95 -3.87 -10.31
CA LYS A 30 -21.61 -2.94 -9.38
C LYS A 30 -21.44 -1.49 -9.79
N LEU A 31 -20.22 -1.05 -10.11
CA LEU A 31 -19.96 0.33 -10.53
C LEU A 31 -20.55 0.66 -11.91
N SER A 32 -20.62 -0.32 -12.81
CA SER A 32 -21.25 -0.15 -14.12
C SER A 32 -22.78 0.00 -14.01
N ALA A 33 -23.39 -0.68 -13.04
CA ALA A 33 -24.83 -0.57 -12.76
C ALA A 33 -25.17 0.68 -11.94
N ASP A 34 -24.35 1.01 -10.94
CA ASP A 34 -24.49 2.17 -10.06
C ASP A 34 -23.11 2.72 -9.69
N PRO A 35 -22.67 3.83 -10.32
CA PRO A 35 -21.39 4.47 -10.02
C PRO A 35 -21.26 4.96 -8.57
N THR A 36 -22.36 5.04 -7.82
CA THR A 36 -22.39 5.48 -6.42
C THR A 36 -22.39 4.34 -5.41
N TYR A 37 -22.31 3.08 -5.88
CA TYR A 37 -22.26 1.91 -5.02
C TYR A 37 -21.04 1.96 -4.08
N THR A 38 -21.29 1.82 -2.77
CA THR A 38 -20.29 2.10 -1.73
C THR A 38 -19.52 0.87 -1.26
N PHE A 39 -19.94 -0.35 -1.65
CA PHE A 39 -19.37 -1.62 -1.19
C PHE A 39 -19.35 -1.82 0.33
N HIS A 40 -20.14 -1.05 1.09
CA HIS A 40 -20.17 -1.18 2.53
C HIS A 40 -20.69 -2.56 2.95
N GLY A 41 -19.85 -3.34 3.63
CA GLY A 41 -20.16 -4.70 4.05
C GLY A 41 -19.99 -5.75 2.96
N ASP A 42 -19.52 -5.38 1.77
CA ASP A 42 -19.09 -6.35 0.77
C ASP A 42 -17.67 -6.79 1.10
N SER A 43 -17.43 -8.11 1.10
CA SER A 43 -16.14 -8.69 1.45
C SER A 43 -15.93 -10.06 0.82
N ILE A 44 -14.69 -10.52 0.80
CA ILE A 44 -14.39 -11.93 0.51
C ILE A 44 -13.76 -12.62 1.71
N VAL A 45 -14.04 -13.91 1.81
CA VAL A 45 -13.42 -14.80 2.79
C VAL A 45 -12.73 -15.92 2.04
N LEU A 46 -11.43 -16.09 2.29
CA LEU A 46 -10.66 -17.24 1.80
C LEU A 46 -10.54 -18.29 2.90
N GLU A 47 -10.52 -19.58 2.51
CA GLU A 47 -10.33 -20.72 3.41
C GLU A 47 -11.37 -20.83 4.54
N ASN A 48 -12.65 -20.87 4.15
CA ASN A 48 -13.77 -21.09 5.07
C ASN A 48 -14.50 -22.41 4.78
N ASN A 49 -15.77 -22.38 4.34
CA ASN A 49 -16.51 -23.59 3.99
C ASN A 49 -16.07 -24.12 2.63
N GLU A 50 -15.71 -23.20 1.73
CA GLU A 50 -15.12 -23.46 0.42
C GLU A 50 -13.78 -22.73 0.26
N ASP A 51 -13.18 -22.84 -0.92
CA ASP A 51 -11.91 -22.19 -1.22
C ASP A 51 -12.04 -20.65 -1.11
N PHE A 52 -13.12 -20.07 -1.61
CA PHE A 52 -13.50 -18.69 -1.26
C PHE A 52 -14.99 -18.42 -1.30
N GLU A 53 -15.41 -17.34 -0.64
CA GLU A 53 -16.79 -16.92 -0.46
C GLU A 53 -16.91 -15.40 -0.71
N LEU A 54 -17.99 -14.97 -1.38
CA LEU A 54 -18.34 -13.55 -1.53
C LEU A 54 -19.51 -13.21 -0.62
N PHE A 55 -19.32 -12.16 0.17
CA PHE A 55 -20.36 -11.52 0.96
C PHE A 55 -20.73 -10.17 0.36
N VAL A 56 -22.03 -9.87 0.32
CA VAL A 56 -22.57 -8.57 -0.13
C VAL A 56 -23.46 -8.06 0.98
N GLY A 57 -23.19 -6.85 1.50
CA GLY A 57 -23.91 -6.33 2.66
C GLY A 57 -23.88 -7.27 3.88
N ARG A 58 -22.77 -8.00 4.09
CA ARG A 58 -22.57 -9.04 5.12
C ARG A 58 -23.40 -10.32 4.97
N GLU A 59 -24.15 -10.47 3.87
CA GLU A 59 -24.84 -11.72 3.56
C GLU A 59 -24.01 -12.54 2.57
N LEU A 60 -23.90 -13.85 2.81
CA LEU A 60 -23.23 -14.74 1.87
C LEU A 60 -24.04 -14.81 0.56
N VAL A 61 -23.38 -14.52 -0.56
CA VAL A 61 -24.02 -14.54 -1.89
C VAL A 61 -23.50 -15.67 -2.76
N SER A 62 -22.25 -16.10 -2.57
CA SER A 62 -21.72 -17.23 -3.34
C SER A 62 -20.58 -17.98 -2.68
N PHE A 63 -20.57 -19.28 -2.96
CA PHE A 63 -19.51 -20.24 -2.65
C PHE A 63 -18.68 -20.52 -3.90
N HIS A 64 -17.36 -20.62 -3.73
CA HIS A 64 -16.44 -20.86 -4.83
C HIS A 64 -15.46 -21.97 -4.49
N GLN A 65 -15.57 -23.08 -5.22
CA GLN A 65 -14.64 -24.20 -5.18
C GLN A 65 -13.65 -24.07 -6.34
N VAL A 66 -12.35 -24.20 -6.05
CA VAL A 66 -11.23 -24.12 -6.98
C VAL A 66 -10.54 -25.47 -7.10
N LYS A 67 -10.34 -25.96 -8.33
CA LYS A 67 -9.64 -27.21 -8.61
C LYS A 67 -8.66 -27.04 -9.78
N ALA A 68 -7.38 -26.98 -9.45
CA ALA A 68 -6.28 -26.88 -10.42
C ALA A 68 -5.75 -28.27 -10.84
N TYR A 69 -6.63 -29.13 -11.34
CA TYR A 69 -6.24 -30.48 -11.76
C TYR A 69 -5.92 -30.53 -13.26
N GLU A 70 -4.87 -31.27 -13.61
CA GLU A 70 -4.60 -31.64 -15.00
C GLU A 70 -5.63 -32.66 -15.51
N LYS A 71 -6.16 -33.50 -14.62
CA LYS A 71 -7.19 -34.49 -14.94
C LYS A 71 -8.51 -33.80 -15.27
N GLN A 72 -9.16 -34.26 -16.33
CA GLN A 72 -10.46 -33.74 -16.77
C GLN A 72 -11.64 -34.65 -16.40
N SER A 73 -11.40 -35.87 -15.90
CA SER A 73 -12.50 -36.79 -15.60
C SER A 73 -13.38 -36.27 -14.45
N PHE A 74 -14.71 -36.35 -14.58
CA PHE A 74 -15.65 -35.99 -13.52
C PHE A 74 -15.33 -36.63 -12.16
N SER A 75 -14.89 -37.89 -12.14
CA SER A 75 -14.48 -38.62 -10.93
C SER A 75 -13.28 -38.00 -10.17
N SER A 76 -12.59 -37.02 -10.76
CA SER A 76 -11.57 -36.25 -10.05
C SER A 76 -12.18 -35.08 -9.26
N TYR A 77 -13.43 -34.71 -9.55
CA TYR A 77 -14.14 -33.54 -9.03
C TYR A 77 -15.40 -33.90 -8.22
N ASP A 78 -15.89 -35.15 -8.31
CA ASP A 78 -17.13 -35.62 -7.69
C ASP A 78 -17.23 -35.27 -6.20
N GLU A 79 -16.20 -35.57 -5.40
CA GLU A 79 -16.16 -35.26 -3.97
C GLU A 79 -16.23 -33.75 -3.69
N ALA A 80 -15.54 -32.93 -4.50
CA ALA A 80 -15.54 -31.47 -4.34
C ALA A 80 -16.90 -30.86 -4.69
N LEU A 81 -17.47 -31.29 -5.82
CA LEU A 81 -18.80 -30.85 -6.26
C LEU A 81 -19.90 -31.34 -5.31
N PHE A 82 -19.74 -32.53 -4.74
CA PHE A 82 -20.63 -33.04 -3.72
C PHE A 82 -20.54 -32.21 -2.43
N GLY A 83 -19.33 -31.86 -1.97
CA GLY A 83 -19.14 -30.94 -0.84
C GLY A 83 -19.85 -29.60 -1.05
N LEU A 84 -19.66 -28.99 -2.21
CA LEU A 84 -20.34 -27.75 -2.60
C LEU A 84 -21.87 -27.89 -2.60
N ALA A 85 -22.40 -29.03 -3.07
CA ALA A 85 -23.83 -29.31 -3.02
C ALA A 85 -24.38 -29.38 -1.59
N LEU A 86 -23.64 -29.99 -0.66
CA LEU A 86 -24.05 -30.04 0.74
C LEU A 86 -23.99 -28.66 1.42
N ASN A 87 -22.97 -27.86 1.12
CA ASN A 87 -22.88 -26.48 1.61
C ASN A 87 -24.05 -25.63 1.13
N LEU A 88 -24.43 -25.76 -0.14
CA LEU A 88 -25.62 -25.10 -0.68
C LEU A 88 -26.90 -25.62 -0.01
N PHE A 89 -27.07 -26.93 0.15
CA PHE A 89 -28.25 -27.47 0.83
C PHE A 89 -28.44 -26.89 2.24
N ASN A 90 -27.34 -26.75 3.00
CA ASN A 90 -27.36 -26.18 4.34
C ASN A 90 -27.56 -24.65 4.38
N GLN A 91 -27.29 -23.95 3.26
CA GLN A 91 -27.41 -22.49 3.18
C GLN A 91 -28.28 -22.08 1.97
N PRO A 92 -29.56 -21.75 2.19
CA PRO A 92 -30.43 -21.30 1.12
C PRO A 92 -30.04 -19.89 0.66
N GLY A 93 -30.07 -19.64 -0.65
CA GLY A 93 -29.78 -18.33 -1.25
C GLY A 93 -28.52 -18.29 -2.12
N PRO A 94 -27.32 -18.61 -1.59
CA PRO A 94 -26.07 -18.51 -2.33
C PRO A 94 -26.03 -19.33 -3.62
N LEU A 95 -25.25 -18.88 -4.59
CA LEU A 95 -24.86 -19.66 -5.76
C LEU A 95 -23.54 -20.41 -5.50
N GLY A 96 -23.36 -21.58 -6.12
CA GLY A 96 -22.13 -22.35 -6.04
C GLY A 96 -21.39 -22.38 -7.36
N TYR A 97 -20.10 -22.05 -7.34
CA TYR A 97 -19.24 -22.03 -8.51
C TYR A 97 -18.12 -23.03 -8.39
N ILE A 98 -17.89 -23.80 -9.47
CA ILE A 98 -16.65 -24.56 -9.65
C ILE A 98 -15.74 -23.82 -10.64
N HIS A 99 -14.53 -23.54 -10.18
CA HIS A 99 -13.45 -22.95 -10.95
C HIS A 99 -12.42 -24.03 -11.26
N THR A 100 -12.13 -24.26 -12.53
CA THR A 100 -11.18 -25.29 -12.94
C THR A 100 -10.06 -24.77 -13.81
N TRP A 101 -8.92 -25.47 -13.76
CA TRP A 101 -7.81 -25.23 -14.69
C TRP A 101 -8.10 -25.82 -16.08
N LYS A 102 -8.69 -27.01 -16.13
CA LYS A 102 -9.11 -27.68 -17.36
C LYS A 102 -10.62 -27.90 -17.35
N VAL A 103 -11.24 -27.93 -18.53
CA VAL A 103 -12.66 -28.26 -18.67
C VAL A 103 -12.93 -29.66 -18.11
N ILE A 104 -14.00 -29.81 -17.32
CA ILE A 104 -14.46 -31.09 -16.80
C ILE A 104 -15.15 -31.87 -17.91
N ASN A 105 -14.66 -33.08 -18.19
CA ASN A 105 -15.30 -34.04 -19.06
C ASN A 105 -16.43 -34.74 -18.29
N LEU A 106 -17.65 -34.30 -18.56
CA LEU A 106 -18.87 -34.87 -18.00
C LEU A 106 -19.19 -36.24 -18.64
N PRO A 107 -19.87 -37.14 -17.92
CA PRO A 107 -20.41 -38.36 -18.50
C PRO A 107 -21.29 -38.04 -19.73
N ALA A 108 -21.26 -38.93 -20.72
CA ALA A 108 -21.92 -38.69 -22.01
C ALA A 108 -23.41 -38.33 -21.85
N GLY A 109 -23.80 -37.19 -22.40
CA GLY A 109 -25.18 -36.69 -22.38
C GLY A 109 -25.65 -36.11 -21.04
N LYS A 110 -24.77 -35.97 -20.05
CA LYS A 110 -25.13 -35.44 -18.72
C LYS A 110 -24.67 -33.99 -18.54
N SER A 111 -25.50 -33.19 -17.88
CA SER A 111 -25.10 -31.89 -17.33
C SER A 111 -24.26 -32.07 -16.05
N LEU A 112 -23.63 -30.99 -15.58
CA LEU A 112 -22.89 -30.97 -14.31
C LEU A 112 -23.80 -31.39 -13.15
N GLN A 113 -25.01 -30.81 -13.10
CA GLN A 113 -26.00 -31.09 -12.06
C GLN A 113 -26.45 -32.55 -12.09
N GLN A 114 -26.67 -33.12 -13.28
CA GLN A 114 -27.04 -34.53 -13.44
C GLN A 114 -25.93 -35.47 -12.97
N ALA A 115 -24.67 -35.18 -13.32
CA ALA A 115 -23.53 -35.99 -12.88
C ALA A 115 -23.37 -35.99 -11.35
N ILE A 116 -23.64 -34.85 -10.70
CA ILE A 116 -23.65 -34.77 -9.21
C ILE A 116 -24.85 -35.54 -8.65
N ALA A 117 -26.03 -35.42 -9.26
CA ALA A 117 -27.22 -36.15 -8.85
C ALA A 117 -27.01 -37.67 -8.91
N ASP A 118 -26.36 -38.18 -9.97
CA ASP A 118 -26.04 -39.61 -10.07
C ASP A 118 -25.12 -40.06 -8.93
N PHE A 119 -24.11 -39.26 -8.59
CA PHE A 119 -23.20 -39.56 -7.49
C PHE A 119 -23.96 -39.64 -6.14
N ILE A 120 -24.91 -38.73 -5.90
CA ILE A 120 -25.76 -38.76 -4.71
C ILE A 120 -26.67 -40.01 -4.73
N ALA A 121 -27.27 -40.32 -5.88
CA ALA A 121 -28.10 -41.51 -6.04
C ALA A 121 -27.31 -42.80 -5.80
N ASP A 122 -26.05 -42.88 -6.23
CA ASP A 122 -25.17 -44.02 -5.96
C ASP A 122 -24.92 -44.21 -4.46
N LEU A 123 -24.80 -43.13 -3.68
CA LEU A 123 -24.65 -43.20 -2.22
C LEU A 123 -25.93 -43.69 -1.52
N ILE A 124 -27.10 -43.26 -2.01
CA ILE A 124 -28.41 -43.72 -1.52
C ILE A 124 -28.60 -45.20 -1.85
N ASN A 125 -28.33 -45.60 -3.10
CA ASN A 125 -28.40 -47.01 -3.52
C ASN A 125 -27.41 -47.91 -2.75
N GLU A 126 -26.20 -47.41 -2.47
CA GLU A 126 -25.23 -48.10 -1.60
C GLU A 126 -25.80 -48.31 -0.19
N HIS A 127 -26.49 -47.30 0.35
CA HIS A 127 -27.14 -47.37 1.65
C HIS A 127 -28.27 -48.38 1.67
N ASP A 128 -29.18 -48.34 0.70
CA ASP A 128 -30.32 -49.25 0.61
C ASP A 128 -29.87 -50.71 0.47
N ALA A 129 -28.83 -50.96 -0.32
CA ALA A 129 -28.29 -52.30 -0.54
C ALA A 129 -27.56 -52.85 0.69
N ALA A 130 -26.83 -52.01 1.43
CA ALA A 130 -26.02 -52.44 2.57
C ALA A 130 -25.92 -51.37 3.69
N PRO A 131 -27.01 -51.14 4.47
CA PRO A 131 -27.11 -49.99 5.38
C PRO A 131 -25.96 -49.90 6.38
N ALA A 132 -25.59 -51.00 7.03
CA ALA A 132 -24.58 -51.04 8.09
C ALA A 132 -23.12 -50.85 7.62
N SER A 133 -22.86 -50.96 6.31
CA SER A 133 -21.51 -50.78 5.73
C SER A 133 -21.39 -49.63 4.75
N SER A 134 -22.51 -48.93 4.49
CA SER A 134 -22.60 -47.83 3.53
C SER A 134 -21.76 -46.60 3.90
N THR A 135 -21.46 -45.77 2.92
CA THR A 135 -20.79 -44.48 3.12
C THR A 135 -21.58 -43.55 4.07
N ILE A 136 -22.91 -43.49 3.95
CA ILE A 136 -23.79 -42.71 4.85
C ILE A 136 -23.65 -43.18 6.30
N PHE A 137 -23.73 -44.49 6.54
CA PHE A 137 -23.59 -45.04 7.89
C PHE A 137 -22.20 -44.77 8.49
N LYS A 138 -21.14 -44.92 7.68
CA LYS A 138 -19.76 -44.62 8.08
C LYS A 138 -19.56 -43.14 8.42
N ALA A 139 -20.22 -42.23 7.70
CA ALA A 139 -20.15 -40.80 7.98
C ALA A 139 -20.62 -40.48 9.40
N VAL A 140 -21.74 -41.08 9.85
CA VAL A 140 -22.30 -40.80 11.17
C VAL A 140 -21.59 -41.60 12.27
N ASN A 141 -21.44 -42.91 12.10
CA ASN A 141 -21.12 -43.83 13.20
C ASN A 141 -19.64 -44.21 13.34
N VAL A 142 -18.83 -44.04 12.28
CA VAL A 142 -17.45 -44.52 12.26
C VAL A 142 -16.50 -43.34 12.41
N THR A 143 -15.74 -43.23 13.50
CA THR A 143 -14.86 -42.07 13.75
C THR A 143 -13.44 -42.23 13.19
N LYS A 144 -12.98 -43.45 12.94
CA LYS A 144 -11.65 -43.77 12.38
C LYS A 144 -11.80 -44.41 11.00
N ASP A 145 -10.88 -44.13 10.07
CA ASP A 145 -10.84 -44.72 8.71
C ASP A 145 -12.00 -44.35 7.77
N ARG A 146 -12.68 -43.22 8.00
CA ARG A 146 -13.66 -42.68 7.03
C ARG A 146 -12.99 -42.43 5.68
N ASN A 147 -13.63 -42.88 4.60
CA ASN A 147 -13.30 -42.41 3.26
C ASN A 147 -13.61 -40.90 3.14
N LYS A 148 -13.09 -40.25 2.10
CA LYS A 148 -13.18 -38.79 1.98
C LYS A 148 -14.62 -38.32 1.82
N THR A 149 -15.46 -39.02 1.06
CA THR A 149 -16.91 -38.77 0.98
C THR A 149 -17.60 -38.78 2.34
N ALA A 150 -17.35 -39.80 3.18
CA ALA A 150 -17.92 -39.88 4.53
C ALA A 150 -17.45 -38.75 5.45
N LYS A 151 -16.22 -38.24 5.25
CA LYS A 151 -15.74 -37.04 5.97
C LYS A 151 -16.50 -35.79 5.55
N ILE A 152 -16.75 -35.62 4.24
CA ILE A 152 -17.52 -34.49 3.70
C ILE A 152 -18.95 -34.49 4.25
N ILE A 153 -19.63 -35.64 4.22
CA ILE A 153 -20.96 -35.80 4.82
C ILE A 153 -20.95 -35.42 6.30
N LYS A 154 -19.98 -35.93 7.07
CA LYS A 154 -19.89 -35.62 8.50
C LYS A 154 -19.64 -34.13 8.75
N GLN A 155 -18.83 -33.49 7.93
CA GLN A 155 -18.56 -32.06 8.07
C GLN A 155 -19.81 -31.22 7.80
N ALA A 156 -20.55 -31.54 6.74
CA ALA A 156 -21.79 -30.84 6.40
C ALA A 156 -22.94 -31.12 7.37
N PHE A 157 -23.01 -32.33 7.93
CA PHE A 157 -24.11 -32.81 8.76
C PHE A 157 -23.62 -33.33 10.11
N ASN A 158 -22.84 -32.52 10.83
CA ASN A 158 -22.14 -32.98 12.03
C ASN A 158 -23.08 -33.57 13.10
N ASP A 159 -24.31 -33.08 13.22
CA ASP A 159 -25.23 -33.50 14.28
C ASP A 159 -26.37 -34.39 13.78
N PHE A 160 -26.34 -34.81 12.51
CA PHE A 160 -27.41 -35.61 11.92
C PHE A 160 -27.26 -37.10 12.23
N THR A 161 -28.39 -37.79 12.38
CA THR A 161 -28.48 -39.26 12.37
C THR A 161 -28.32 -39.81 10.95
N VAL A 162 -28.13 -41.13 10.83
CA VAL A 162 -28.05 -41.81 9.53
C VAL A 162 -29.30 -41.55 8.69
N GLU A 163 -30.48 -41.65 9.31
CA GLU A 163 -31.77 -41.39 8.67
C GLU A 163 -31.89 -39.93 8.21
N GLN A 164 -31.48 -38.97 9.04
CA GLN A 164 -31.51 -37.54 8.67
C GLN A 164 -30.56 -37.21 7.51
N VAL A 165 -29.37 -37.84 7.46
CA VAL A 165 -28.47 -37.69 6.30
C VAL A 165 -29.09 -38.28 5.04
N TYR A 166 -29.66 -39.48 5.14
CA TYR A 166 -30.35 -40.13 4.03
C TYR A 166 -31.47 -39.23 3.48
N ASP A 167 -32.34 -38.73 4.37
CA ASP A 167 -33.47 -37.86 4.02
C ASP A 167 -32.99 -36.54 3.38
N ALA A 168 -31.89 -35.97 3.86
CA ALA A 168 -31.29 -34.77 3.27
C ALA A 168 -30.79 -35.02 1.85
N LEU A 169 -30.07 -36.12 1.62
CA LEU A 169 -29.60 -36.50 0.28
C LEU A 169 -30.76 -36.80 -0.67
N GLN A 170 -31.80 -37.49 -0.18
CA GLN A 170 -33.02 -37.74 -0.96
C GLN A 170 -33.73 -36.44 -1.32
N SER A 171 -33.83 -35.49 -0.38
CA SER A 171 -34.43 -34.18 -0.63
C SER A 171 -33.70 -33.41 -1.74
N ILE A 172 -32.37 -33.48 -1.80
CA ILE A 172 -31.57 -32.86 -2.88
C ILE A 172 -31.92 -33.46 -4.25
N LEU A 173 -32.21 -34.76 -4.33
CA LEU A 173 -32.61 -35.42 -5.57
C LEU A 173 -34.06 -35.10 -5.95
N ASP A 174 -34.96 -35.05 -4.97
CA ASP A 174 -36.39 -34.83 -5.17
C ASP A 174 -36.66 -33.36 -5.58
N ASP A 175 -35.94 -32.42 -4.97
CA ASP A 175 -35.94 -31.01 -5.35
C ASP A 175 -34.51 -30.50 -5.62
N PRO A 176 -34.04 -30.60 -6.89
CA PRO A 176 -32.73 -30.12 -7.28
C PRO A 176 -32.50 -28.63 -6.98
N GLN A 177 -33.53 -27.78 -6.81
CA GLN A 177 -33.34 -26.36 -6.50
C GLN A 177 -32.78 -26.13 -5.09
N LEU A 178 -32.93 -27.12 -4.19
CA LEU A 178 -32.35 -27.06 -2.85
C LEU A 178 -30.81 -26.99 -2.90
N ALA A 179 -30.15 -27.49 -3.95
CA ALA A 179 -28.70 -27.38 -4.08
C ALA A 179 -28.22 -27.41 -5.53
N LEU A 180 -28.51 -28.48 -6.27
CA LEU A 180 -27.95 -28.75 -7.59
C LEU A 180 -28.26 -27.66 -8.62
N GLY A 181 -29.47 -27.10 -8.60
CA GLY A 181 -29.91 -26.01 -9.48
C GLY A 181 -29.12 -24.71 -9.29
N ARG A 182 -28.39 -24.56 -8.18
CA ARG A 182 -27.57 -23.40 -7.84
C ARG A 182 -26.07 -23.61 -8.13
N ILE A 183 -25.67 -24.80 -8.59
CA ILE A 183 -24.28 -25.11 -8.95
C ILE A 183 -24.04 -24.84 -10.43
N GLN A 184 -22.95 -24.15 -10.73
CA GLN A 184 -22.50 -23.88 -12.10
C GLN A 184 -20.98 -23.86 -12.24
N SER A 185 -20.50 -24.19 -13.45
CA SER A 185 -19.11 -23.91 -13.82
C SER A 185 -18.92 -22.41 -13.98
N TYR A 186 -17.87 -21.85 -13.38
CA TYR A 186 -17.56 -20.44 -13.57
C TYR A 186 -17.01 -20.19 -14.98
N MET A 187 -17.47 -19.13 -15.61
CA MET A 187 -17.14 -18.79 -17.00
C MET A 187 -16.12 -17.64 -17.04
N TYR A 188 -14.99 -17.88 -17.71
CA TYR A 188 -13.96 -16.88 -18.00
C TYR A 188 -14.04 -16.54 -19.48
N SER A 189 -14.57 -15.37 -19.81
CA SER A 189 -14.69 -14.91 -21.22
C SER A 189 -15.36 -15.93 -22.15
N GLY A 190 -16.37 -16.65 -21.64
CA GLY A 190 -17.11 -17.68 -22.39
C GLY A 190 -16.54 -19.10 -22.32
N VAL A 191 -15.45 -19.33 -21.59
CA VAL A 191 -14.86 -20.67 -21.37
C VAL A 191 -15.03 -21.10 -19.92
N ALA A 192 -15.44 -22.34 -19.67
CA ALA A 192 -15.71 -22.89 -18.34
C ALA A 192 -14.45 -23.32 -17.55
N CYS A 193 -13.29 -22.72 -17.85
CA CYS A 193 -12.02 -22.95 -17.17
C CYS A 193 -11.08 -21.76 -17.41
N CYS A 194 -10.04 -21.63 -16.58
CA CYS A 194 -8.99 -20.61 -16.73
C CYS A 194 -7.62 -21.28 -16.63
N SER A 195 -6.68 -20.94 -17.53
CA SER A 195 -5.30 -21.38 -17.34
C SER A 195 -4.65 -20.68 -16.15
N ILE A 196 -3.74 -21.37 -15.47
CA ILE A 196 -2.84 -20.75 -14.48
C ILE A 196 -1.99 -19.65 -15.14
N ASP A 197 -1.68 -19.81 -16.43
CA ASP A 197 -0.91 -18.83 -17.20
C ASP A 197 -1.75 -17.58 -17.55
N ASP A 198 -3.06 -17.76 -17.77
CA ASP A 198 -3.96 -16.70 -18.26
C ASP A 198 -4.52 -15.83 -17.14
N ILE A 199 -4.63 -16.36 -15.91
CA ILE A 199 -5.36 -15.68 -14.83
C ILE A 199 -4.75 -14.31 -14.46
N ASN A 200 -3.43 -14.18 -14.54
CA ASN A 200 -2.79 -12.89 -14.27
C ASN A 200 -3.23 -11.82 -15.27
N ASP A 201 -3.31 -12.18 -16.55
CA ASP A 201 -3.72 -11.26 -17.62
C ASP A 201 -5.22 -10.92 -17.49
N LEU A 202 -6.06 -11.87 -17.09
CA LEU A 202 -7.47 -11.62 -16.79
C LEU A 202 -7.64 -10.65 -15.61
N ILE A 203 -6.87 -10.83 -14.52
CA ILE A 203 -6.89 -9.91 -13.37
C ILE A 203 -6.47 -8.51 -13.82
N LYS A 204 -5.35 -8.39 -14.54
CA LYS A 204 -4.86 -7.10 -15.04
C LYS A 204 -5.85 -6.43 -15.99
N SER A 205 -6.49 -7.19 -16.88
CA SER A 205 -7.56 -6.69 -17.75
C SER A 205 -8.73 -6.15 -16.94
N LYS A 206 -9.16 -6.85 -15.88
CA LYS A 206 -10.26 -6.38 -15.04
C LYS A 206 -9.87 -5.17 -14.19
N LEU A 207 -8.65 -5.15 -13.68
CA LEU A 207 -8.09 -3.99 -12.97
C LEU A 207 -8.06 -2.75 -13.89
N GLN A 208 -7.67 -2.92 -15.15
CA GLN A 208 -7.74 -1.87 -16.16
C GLN A 208 -9.17 -1.34 -16.33
N GLU A 209 -10.17 -2.21 -16.44
CA GLU A 209 -11.58 -1.82 -16.54
C GLU A 209 -12.04 -1.02 -15.30
N VAL A 210 -11.73 -1.49 -14.09
CA VAL A 210 -12.08 -0.80 -12.84
C VAL A 210 -11.47 0.60 -12.81
N LEU A 211 -10.19 0.74 -13.15
CA LEU A 211 -9.52 2.03 -13.19
C LEU A 211 -10.17 3.00 -14.19
N VAL A 212 -10.59 2.52 -15.37
CA VAL A 212 -11.33 3.33 -16.35
C VAL A 212 -12.65 3.81 -15.78
N ILE A 213 -13.44 2.91 -15.18
CA ILE A 213 -14.75 3.24 -14.62
C ILE A 213 -14.61 4.30 -13.51
N ARG A 214 -13.57 4.19 -12.68
CA ARG A 214 -13.30 5.11 -11.57
C ARG A 214 -12.61 6.42 -12.00
N GLY A 215 -12.18 6.54 -13.25
CA GLY A 215 -11.42 7.70 -13.74
C GLY A 215 -10.00 7.79 -13.17
N GLY A 216 -9.42 6.66 -12.75
CA GLY A 216 -8.07 6.56 -12.23
C GLY A 216 -7.00 6.57 -13.33
N VAL A 217 -5.73 6.68 -12.91
CA VAL A 217 -4.58 6.54 -13.80
C VAL A 217 -4.56 5.12 -14.37
N ASN A 218 -4.31 4.99 -15.67
CA ASN A 218 -4.37 3.71 -16.36
C ASN A 218 -3.14 3.49 -17.25
N THR A 219 -1.98 3.33 -16.62
CA THR A 219 -0.74 2.94 -17.31
C THR A 219 -0.36 1.50 -16.95
N ALA A 220 0.56 0.91 -17.72
CA ALA A 220 1.12 -0.40 -17.40
C ALA A 220 1.78 -0.44 -16.01
N LYS A 221 2.43 0.65 -15.58
CA LYS A 221 3.07 0.72 -14.26
C LYS A 221 2.03 0.71 -13.14
N GLN A 222 0.97 1.51 -13.26
CA GLN A 222 -0.16 1.52 -12.32
C GLN A 222 -0.80 0.13 -12.23
N ILE A 223 -1.08 -0.50 -13.38
CA ILE A 223 -1.71 -1.82 -13.44
C ILE A 223 -0.84 -2.88 -12.79
N ASP A 224 0.44 -2.95 -13.17
CA ASP A 224 1.37 -3.95 -12.63
C ASP A 224 1.57 -3.73 -11.12
N SER A 225 1.74 -2.49 -10.68
CA SER A 225 1.94 -2.21 -9.25
C SER A 225 0.69 -2.55 -8.44
N GLY A 226 -0.49 -2.12 -8.89
CA GLY A 226 -1.75 -2.46 -8.22
C GLY A 226 -1.99 -3.97 -8.16
N PHE A 227 -1.70 -4.69 -9.24
CA PHE A 227 -1.77 -6.15 -9.27
C PHE A 227 -0.88 -6.80 -8.20
N HIS A 228 0.38 -6.36 -8.04
CA HIS A 228 1.27 -6.93 -7.04
C HIS A 228 0.84 -6.60 -5.60
N HIS A 229 0.32 -5.39 -5.34
CA HIS A 229 -0.21 -5.04 -4.02
C HIS A 229 -1.46 -5.85 -3.66
N LEU A 230 -2.33 -6.16 -4.65
CA LEU A 230 -3.46 -7.07 -4.43
C LEU A 230 -3.01 -8.50 -4.11
N LEU A 231 -1.97 -9.00 -4.78
CA LEU A 231 -1.38 -10.30 -4.46
C LEU A 231 -0.78 -10.32 -3.05
N GLU A 232 -0.06 -9.26 -2.66
CA GLU A 232 0.49 -9.11 -1.31
C GLU A 232 -0.62 -9.12 -0.26
N MET A 233 -1.71 -8.37 -0.47
CA MET A 233 -2.87 -8.36 0.42
C MET A 233 -3.46 -9.76 0.62
N VAL A 234 -3.60 -10.54 -0.46
CA VAL A 234 -4.07 -11.93 -0.38
C VAL A 234 -3.08 -12.82 0.36
N ASP A 235 -1.78 -12.70 0.10
CA ASP A 235 -0.74 -13.50 0.76
C ASP A 235 -0.69 -13.20 2.28
N VAL A 236 -0.80 -11.92 2.67
CA VAL A 236 -0.89 -11.50 4.07
C VAL A 236 -2.14 -12.10 4.72
N TYR A 237 -3.30 -11.96 4.08
CA TYR A 237 -4.55 -12.50 4.59
C TYR A 237 -4.48 -14.03 4.79
N VAL A 238 -4.02 -14.78 3.80
CA VAL A 238 -3.93 -16.26 3.88
C VAL A 238 -2.96 -16.68 4.98
N THR A 239 -1.85 -15.95 5.12
CA THR A 239 -0.88 -16.17 6.20
C THR A 239 -1.53 -15.97 7.58
N GLU A 240 -2.25 -14.86 7.77
CA GLU A 240 -2.95 -14.58 9.03
C GLU A 240 -4.04 -15.61 9.32
N ARG A 241 -4.83 -15.98 8.31
CA ARG A 241 -5.86 -17.01 8.42
C ARG A 241 -5.29 -18.35 8.87
N HIS A 242 -4.14 -18.73 8.32
CA HIS A 242 -3.44 -19.95 8.72
C HIS A 242 -2.91 -19.91 10.16
N LEU A 243 -2.44 -18.75 10.63
CA LEU A 243 -2.01 -18.56 12.02
C LEU A 243 -3.20 -18.59 13.00
N GLN A 244 -4.37 -18.12 12.57
CA GLN A 244 -5.58 -18.01 13.39
C GLN A 244 -6.58 -19.18 13.19
N LYS A 245 -6.15 -20.32 12.65
CA LYS A 245 -7.03 -21.48 12.37
C LYS A 245 -7.90 -21.98 13.54
N GLN A 246 -7.55 -21.65 14.78
CA GLN A 246 -8.31 -22.03 15.98
C GLN A 246 -9.27 -20.94 16.51
N VAL A 247 -9.24 -19.74 15.93
CA VAL A 247 -10.14 -18.63 16.30
C VAL A 247 -11.45 -18.78 15.50
N SER A 248 -12.59 -18.57 16.15
CA SER A 248 -13.92 -18.74 15.54
C SER A 248 -14.29 -17.64 14.55
N ASP A 249 -13.68 -16.47 14.70
CA ASP A 249 -14.04 -15.29 13.93
C ASP A 249 -13.49 -15.41 12.50
N LEU A 250 -14.36 -15.18 11.53
CA LEU A 250 -13.98 -15.15 10.12
C LEU A 250 -13.15 -13.89 9.88
N LEU A 251 -11.99 -14.07 9.28
CA LEU A 251 -11.26 -12.95 8.69
C LEU A 251 -11.99 -12.56 7.41
N HIS A 252 -12.05 -11.27 7.10
CA HIS A 252 -12.67 -10.76 5.87
C HIS A 252 -11.67 -9.85 5.17
N ILE A 253 -11.59 -9.92 3.84
CA ILE A 253 -11.00 -8.86 3.02
C ILE A 253 -12.15 -7.96 2.60
N ASP A 254 -12.25 -6.79 3.21
CA ASP A 254 -13.27 -5.83 2.83
C ASP A 254 -12.97 -5.29 1.42
N ILE A 255 -14.00 -5.17 0.58
CA ILE A 255 -13.82 -4.61 -0.77
C ILE A 255 -13.31 -3.16 -0.70
N PHE A 256 -13.57 -2.46 0.40
CA PHE A 256 -13.01 -1.13 0.66
C PHE A 256 -11.47 -1.14 0.65
N ASP A 257 -10.82 -2.14 1.22
CA ASP A 257 -9.35 -2.24 1.25
C ASP A 257 -8.79 -2.49 -0.16
N ILE A 258 -9.50 -3.29 -0.96
CA ILE A 258 -9.19 -3.50 -2.38
C ILE A 258 -9.28 -2.17 -3.14
N LEU A 259 -10.34 -1.39 -2.92
CA LEU A 259 -10.49 -0.08 -3.55
C LEU A 259 -9.39 0.90 -3.12
N ALA A 260 -8.96 0.87 -1.85
CA ALA A 260 -7.86 1.70 -1.38
C ALA A 260 -6.53 1.40 -2.09
N ILE A 261 -6.26 0.12 -2.38
CA ILE A 261 -5.13 -0.29 -3.22
C ILE A 261 -5.27 0.24 -4.65
N LEU A 262 -6.47 0.17 -5.23
CA LEU A 262 -6.71 0.64 -6.59
C LEU A 262 -6.63 2.17 -6.73
N ASP A 263 -7.00 2.91 -5.68
CA ASP A 263 -6.99 4.38 -5.65
C ASP A 263 -5.59 4.98 -5.34
N ALA A 264 -4.61 4.15 -4.95
CA ALA A 264 -3.26 4.60 -4.67
C ALA A 264 -2.51 4.99 -5.95
N ASP A 265 -1.68 6.04 -5.90
CA ASP A 265 -0.83 6.45 -7.01
C ASP A 265 0.49 5.66 -7.01
N TYR A 266 0.66 4.78 -7.99
CA TYR A 266 1.88 4.01 -8.21
C TYR A 266 2.75 4.59 -9.33
N GLU A 267 2.38 5.71 -9.94
CA GLU A 267 3.19 6.38 -10.95
C GLU A 267 4.37 7.12 -10.35
N ASP A 268 4.22 7.63 -9.13
CA ASP A 268 5.29 8.32 -8.44
C ASP A 268 6.41 7.36 -8.01
N VAL A 269 7.58 7.91 -7.70
CA VAL A 269 8.67 7.13 -7.08
C VAL A 269 8.41 7.04 -5.58
N SER A 270 8.86 5.96 -4.92
CA SER A 270 8.71 5.87 -3.48
C SER A 270 9.55 6.94 -2.77
N SER A 271 9.03 7.52 -1.69
CA SER A 271 9.76 8.52 -0.89
C SER A 271 11.10 7.99 -0.37
N ARG A 272 11.17 6.68 -0.07
CA ARG A 272 12.41 6.01 0.33
C ARG A 272 13.44 5.97 -0.81
N TYR A 273 13.02 5.63 -2.03
CA TYR A 273 13.91 5.62 -3.18
C TYR A 273 14.44 7.04 -3.48
N LEU A 274 13.54 8.03 -3.48
CA LEU A 274 13.91 9.45 -3.61
C LEU A 274 14.96 9.84 -2.57
N ALA A 275 14.71 9.55 -1.29
CA ALA A 275 15.60 9.92 -0.20
C ALA A 275 17.00 9.29 -0.32
N VAL A 276 17.08 8.02 -0.77
CA VAL A 276 18.36 7.35 -1.03
C VAL A 276 19.12 8.03 -2.17
N LYS A 277 18.46 8.29 -3.31
CA LYS A 277 19.09 8.97 -4.45
C LYS A 277 19.47 10.41 -4.14
N PHE A 278 18.65 11.11 -3.38
CA PHE A 278 18.99 12.43 -2.85
C PHE A 278 20.25 12.36 -2.00
N LYS A 279 20.34 11.42 -1.03
CA LYS A 279 21.53 11.28 -0.17
C LYS A 279 22.80 11.03 -0.98
N GLU A 280 22.75 10.11 -1.95
CA GLU A 280 23.87 9.85 -2.87
C GLU A 280 24.30 11.14 -3.58
N ARG A 281 23.36 11.83 -4.23
CA ARG A 281 23.67 13.05 -4.99
C ARG A 281 24.16 14.19 -4.10
N PHE A 282 23.54 14.39 -2.93
CA PHE A 282 23.90 15.43 -1.98
C PHE A 282 25.35 15.29 -1.50
N PHE A 283 25.82 14.07 -1.23
CA PHE A 283 27.22 13.86 -0.85
C PHE A 283 28.19 13.87 -2.03
N CYS A 284 27.74 13.57 -3.25
CA CYS A 284 28.54 13.89 -4.45
C CYS A 284 28.82 15.39 -4.54
N LEU A 285 27.86 16.27 -4.20
CA LEU A 285 28.08 17.72 -4.19
C LEU A 285 29.14 18.14 -3.14
N PHE A 286 29.19 17.49 -1.97
CA PHE A 286 30.28 17.70 -1.00
C PHE A 286 31.64 17.36 -1.60
N ASP A 287 31.74 16.23 -2.29
CA ASP A 287 33.00 15.76 -2.87
C ASP A 287 33.41 16.64 -4.07
N GLU A 288 32.45 17.04 -4.92
CA GLU A 288 32.66 18.00 -6.01
C GLU A 288 33.14 19.35 -5.49
N PHE A 289 32.55 19.86 -4.40
CA PHE A 289 32.96 21.10 -3.74
C PHE A 289 34.38 21.03 -3.19
N MET A 290 34.72 19.97 -2.45
CA MET A 290 36.05 19.81 -1.84
C MET A 290 37.17 19.58 -2.87
N ASN A 291 36.84 19.01 -4.03
CA ASN A 291 37.80 18.79 -5.12
C ASN A 291 37.95 20.01 -6.05
N ASN A 292 37.12 21.05 -5.89
CA ASN A 292 37.19 22.25 -6.71
C ASN A 292 38.11 23.31 -6.05
N PRO A 293 39.27 23.64 -6.65
CA PRO A 293 40.22 24.61 -6.08
C PRO A 293 39.66 26.04 -5.98
N ASP A 294 38.64 26.38 -6.78
CA ASP A 294 37.99 27.70 -6.73
C ASP A 294 37.06 27.83 -5.50
N TYR A 295 36.63 26.71 -4.92
CA TYR A 295 35.69 26.68 -3.80
C TYR A 295 36.31 26.22 -2.49
N TYR A 296 37.31 25.33 -2.55
CA TYR A 296 37.97 24.77 -1.39
C TYR A 296 39.49 24.78 -1.58
N SER A 297 40.18 25.37 -0.60
CA SER A 297 41.63 25.32 -0.50
C SER A 297 42.01 24.47 0.70
N ALA A 298 42.74 23.38 0.46
CA ALA A 298 43.25 22.55 1.54
C ALA A 298 44.25 23.35 2.41
N PRO A 299 44.18 23.26 3.74
CA PRO A 299 45.10 23.98 4.61
C PRO A 299 46.53 23.48 4.46
N GLU A 300 47.50 24.40 4.46
CA GLU A 300 48.93 24.06 4.35
C GLU A 300 49.47 23.38 5.61
N ASN A 301 48.88 23.65 6.78
CA ASN A 301 49.22 23.00 8.05
C ASN A 301 48.03 22.19 8.59
N LEU A 302 48.23 20.88 8.71
CA LEU A 302 47.21 19.94 9.20
C LEU A 302 47.25 19.74 10.72
N GLU A 303 48.28 20.24 11.41
CA GLU A 303 48.44 20.03 12.84
C GLU A 303 47.41 20.86 13.63
N GLY A 304 46.47 20.17 14.27
CA GLY A 304 45.36 20.80 15.01
C GLY A 304 44.26 21.40 14.13
N PHE A 305 44.33 21.25 12.79
CA PHE A 305 43.32 21.78 11.90
C PHE A 305 42.03 20.99 11.99
N VAL A 306 40.93 21.69 12.24
CA VAL A 306 39.57 21.14 12.26
C VAL A 306 38.84 21.65 11.03
N CYS A 307 38.49 20.73 10.12
CA CYS A 307 37.71 21.06 8.94
C CYS A 307 36.21 21.14 9.29
N ASN A 308 35.66 22.37 9.36
CA ASN A 308 34.23 22.61 9.64
C ASN A 308 33.33 21.80 8.71
N LEU A 309 33.62 21.84 7.41
CA LEU A 309 32.86 21.14 6.38
C LEU A 309 32.87 19.61 6.61
N SER A 310 34.00 19.04 7.05
CA SER A 310 34.11 17.60 7.32
C SER A 310 33.33 17.19 8.56
N GLN A 311 33.29 18.03 9.61
CA GLN A 311 32.49 17.75 10.81
C GLN A 311 30.99 17.74 10.49
N ILE A 312 30.52 18.75 9.75
CA ILE A 312 29.12 18.82 9.31
C ILE A 312 28.80 17.67 8.36
N ARG A 313 29.69 17.34 7.42
CA ARG A 313 29.53 16.18 6.53
C ARG A 313 29.35 14.90 7.33
N TYR A 314 30.14 14.68 8.38
CA TYR A 314 30.02 13.50 9.23
C TYR A 314 28.66 13.44 9.96
N ALA A 315 28.23 14.57 10.56
CA ALA A 315 26.94 14.66 11.25
C ALA A 315 25.74 14.42 10.33
N LEU A 316 25.79 14.92 9.09
CA LEU A 316 24.72 14.69 8.10
C LEU A 316 24.80 13.29 7.48
N LEU A 317 26.01 12.73 7.32
CA LEU A 317 26.20 11.40 6.71
C LEU A 317 25.69 10.28 7.62
N SER A 318 25.76 10.45 8.94
CA SER A 318 25.19 9.51 9.92
C SER A 318 23.66 9.50 9.89
N ALA A 319 23.00 10.57 9.44
CA ALA A 319 21.55 10.60 9.30
C ALA A 319 21.06 9.62 8.23
N GLY A 320 19.98 8.89 8.51
CA GLY A 320 19.31 8.06 7.51
C GLY A 320 18.84 8.88 6.29
N PRO A 321 18.62 8.27 5.11
CA PRO A 321 18.25 9.01 3.90
C PRO A 321 17.03 9.93 4.06
N GLU A 322 15.96 9.44 4.69
CA GLU A 322 14.71 10.19 4.92
C GLU A 322 14.92 11.38 5.87
N LYS A 323 15.73 11.19 6.92
CA LYS A 323 16.13 12.27 7.84
C LYS A 323 16.95 13.33 7.11
N LEU A 324 17.96 12.92 6.33
CA LEU A 324 18.80 13.86 5.58
C LEU A 324 17.98 14.68 4.60
N PHE A 325 17.00 14.07 3.94
CA PHE A 325 16.10 14.83 3.07
C PHE A 325 15.26 15.85 3.87
N SER A 326 14.85 15.50 5.09
CA SER A 326 14.16 16.43 6.00
C SER A 326 15.06 17.62 6.42
N TYR A 327 16.33 17.36 6.76
CA TYR A 327 17.34 18.42 6.95
C TYR A 327 17.44 19.33 5.72
N TYR A 328 17.52 18.74 4.52
CA TYR A 328 17.60 19.49 3.28
C TYR A 328 16.39 20.40 3.05
N LYS A 329 15.19 19.90 3.35
CA LYS A 329 14.00 20.73 3.26
C LYS A 329 14.07 21.93 4.23
N ASN A 330 14.66 21.76 5.42
CA ASN A 330 14.90 22.86 6.36
C ASN A 330 15.93 23.86 5.81
N PHE A 331 17.00 23.39 5.16
CA PHE A 331 17.96 24.26 4.46
C PHE A 331 17.36 24.97 3.24
N SER A 332 16.21 24.53 2.73
CA SER A 332 15.57 25.06 1.52
C SER A 332 14.20 25.68 1.82
N PRO A 333 14.09 26.66 2.73
CA PRO A 333 12.81 27.14 3.25
C PRO A 333 11.95 27.85 2.20
N THR A 334 12.53 28.26 1.06
CA THR A 334 11.79 28.91 -0.04
C THR A 334 11.02 27.92 -0.93
N VAL A 335 11.18 26.61 -0.72
CA VAL A 335 10.53 25.55 -1.51
C VAL A 335 9.49 24.83 -0.66
N LYS A 336 8.29 24.65 -1.21
CA LYS A 336 7.17 23.93 -0.57
C LYS A 336 7.16 22.46 -0.97
N PHE A 337 7.96 21.63 -0.32
CA PHE A 337 8.05 20.22 -0.69
C PHE A 337 6.78 19.42 -0.39
N ASP A 338 5.98 19.81 0.60
CA ASP A 338 4.87 18.97 1.09
C ASP A 338 3.63 18.99 0.19
N LEU A 339 3.63 19.81 -0.87
CA LEU A 339 2.58 19.86 -1.90
C LEU A 339 3.01 19.18 -3.21
N LEU A 340 4.22 18.61 -3.25
CA LEU A 340 4.84 18.07 -4.45
C LEU A 340 4.89 16.54 -4.39
N THR A 341 4.66 15.89 -5.53
CA THR A 341 5.00 14.47 -5.73
C THR A 341 6.49 14.24 -5.51
N ASN A 342 6.91 13.01 -5.23
CA ASN A 342 8.32 12.68 -5.01
C ASN A 342 9.17 13.00 -6.26
N ILE A 343 8.65 12.80 -7.48
CA ILE A 343 9.30 13.24 -8.72
C ILE A 343 9.47 14.77 -8.76
N GLU A 344 8.41 15.54 -8.47
CA GLU A 344 8.49 17.01 -8.44
C GLU A 344 9.43 17.51 -7.35
N GLN A 345 9.44 16.85 -6.18
CA GLN A 345 10.39 17.14 -5.11
C GLN A 345 11.84 16.93 -5.58
N ALA A 346 12.12 15.88 -6.36
CA ALA A 346 13.45 15.65 -6.94
C ALA A 346 13.90 16.81 -7.83
N PHE A 347 13.01 17.32 -8.70
CA PHE A 347 13.31 18.46 -9.57
C PHE A 347 13.37 19.80 -8.80
N ALA A 348 12.73 19.89 -7.64
CA ALA A 348 12.76 21.08 -6.80
C ALA A 348 14.05 21.21 -5.96
N VAL A 349 14.89 20.17 -5.91
CA VAL A 349 16.21 20.22 -5.25
C VAL A 349 17.11 21.22 -5.98
N ASN A 350 17.45 22.32 -5.31
CA ASN A 350 18.35 23.36 -5.80
C ASN A 350 19.82 22.97 -5.56
N GLU A 351 20.41 22.20 -6.47
CA GLU A 351 21.83 21.80 -6.39
C GLU A 351 22.78 23.01 -6.39
N ASN A 352 22.49 24.05 -7.18
CA ASN A 352 23.29 25.28 -7.19
C ASN A 352 23.23 25.98 -5.82
N GLY A 353 22.06 26.02 -5.19
CA GLY A 353 21.91 26.55 -3.83
C GLY A 353 22.69 25.73 -2.79
N VAL A 354 22.81 24.41 -2.99
CA VAL A 354 23.66 23.57 -2.14
C VAL A 354 25.13 23.96 -2.32
N THR A 355 25.63 23.95 -3.54
CA THR A 355 27.05 24.16 -3.84
C THR A 355 27.50 25.61 -3.60
N ASP A 356 26.74 26.58 -4.09
CA ASP A 356 27.12 28.00 -4.08
C ASP A 356 26.84 28.70 -2.75
N VAL A 357 25.97 28.13 -1.91
CA VAL A 357 25.53 28.77 -0.65
C VAL A 357 25.74 27.83 0.53
N LEU A 358 25.02 26.71 0.58
CA LEU A 358 24.99 25.85 1.77
C LEU A 358 26.37 25.29 2.14
N LEU A 359 27.09 24.73 1.17
CA LEU A 359 28.43 24.18 1.39
C LEU A 359 29.46 25.28 1.71
N ARG A 360 29.30 26.48 1.14
CA ARG A 360 30.14 27.63 1.50
C ARG A 360 29.92 28.05 2.95
N ILE A 361 28.67 28.07 3.41
CA ILE A 361 28.32 28.36 4.81
C ILE A 361 28.95 27.30 5.73
N PHE A 362 28.78 26.01 5.42
CA PHE A 362 29.37 24.90 6.18
C PHE A 362 30.90 24.92 6.21
N ASN A 363 31.54 25.44 5.17
CA ASN A 363 32.99 25.58 5.13
C ASN A 363 33.49 26.79 5.93
N ALA A 364 32.79 27.93 5.83
CA ALA A 364 33.24 29.21 6.37
C ALA A 364 32.99 29.38 7.88
N ILE A 365 31.88 28.87 8.40
CA ILE A 365 31.46 29.10 9.79
C ILE A 365 31.97 27.97 10.68
N SER A 366 32.47 28.32 11.86
CA SER A 366 33.00 27.37 12.84
C SER A 366 31.94 26.35 13.26
N CYS A 367 32.28 25.07 13.16
CA CYS A 367 31.38 24.00 13.62
C CYS A 367 31.25 23.96 15.16
N ALA A 368 32.10 24.68 15.90
CA ALA A 368 31.98 24.77 17.36
C ALA A 368 30.67 25.42 17.81
N SER A 369 30.14 26.34 17.01
CA SER A 369 28.87 27.06 17.26
C SER A 369 27.67 26.34 16.65
N CYS A 370 27.86 25.14 16.09
CA CYS A 370 26.83 24.37 15.41
C CYS A 370 26.00 23.55 16.42
N GLU A 371 24.69 23.71 16.37
CA GLU A 371 23.73 22.90 17.09
C GLU A 371 22.96 22.01 16.12
N ASN A 372 23.02 20.70 16.35
CA ASN A 372 22.33 19.70 15.55
C ASN A 372 21.25 19.00 16.39
N ASP A 373 19.99 19.35 16.14
CA ASP A 373 18.83 18.68 16.71
C ASP A 373 18.32 17.60 15.74
N GLU A 374 18.68 16.35 16.03
CA GLU A 374 18.27 15.17 15.26
C GLU A 374 16.78 14.82 15.39
N SER A 375 16.07 15.37 16.38
CA SER A 375 14.65 15.14 16.57
C SER A 375 13.82 16.00 15.63
N THR A 376 14.26 17.25 15.38
CA THR A 376 13.62 18.18 14.44
C THR A 376 14.31 18.25 13.07
N ASN A 377 15.36 17.46 12.85
CA ASN A 377 16.20 17.47 11.66
C ASN A 377 16.72 18.88 11.35
N LYS A 378 17.19 19.58 12.39
CA LYS A 378 17.57 20.98 12.31
C LYS A 378 19.02 21.16 12.69
N LEU A 379 19.79 21.76 11.79
CA LEU A 379 21.19 22.11 12.01
C LEU A 379 21.32 23.62 11.83
N VAL A 380 21.67 24.31 12.90
CA VAL A 380 21.75 25.78 12.99
C VAL A 380 23.05 26.18 13.67
N TYR A 381 23.45 27.44 13.51
CA TYR A 381 24.51 28.03 14.31
C TYR A 381 23.92 28.93 15.39
N ARG A 382 24.49 28.88 16.59
CA ARG A 382 24.10 29.73 17.72
C ARG A 382 25.19 30.75 18.03
N SER A 383 24.81 32.01 18.13
CA SER A 383 25.67 33.07 18.69
C SER A 383 25.38 33.23 20.19
N LEU A 384 26.42 33.51 20.97
CA LEU A 384 26.35 33.75 22.42
C LEU A 384 25.99 35.21 22.76
N ALA A 385 25.69 36.03 21.76
CA ALA A 385 25.14 37.36 21.95
C ALA A 385 23.85 37.30 22.80
N ASN A 386 23.57 38.36 23.57
CA ASN A 386 22.34 38.48 24.35
C ASN A 386 21.38 39.49 23.68
N PRO A 387 20.16 39.08 23.26
CA PRO A 387 19.60 37.73 23.31
C PRO A 387 20.23 36.79 22.27
N GLU A 388 20.13 35.49 22.53
CA GLU A 388 20.70 34.43 21.68
C GLU A 388 20.11 34.46 20.27
N ASN A 389 20.98 34.23 19.28
CA ASN A 389 20.59 34.24 17.88
C ASN A 389 20.87 32.89 17.21
N TYR A 390 19.89 32.41 16.45
CA TYR A 390 19.94 31.16 15.72
C TYR A 390 19.96 31.44 14.22
N TYR A 391 21.03 30.95 13.59
CA TYR A 391 21.32 31.17 12.19
C TYR A 391 21.14 29.87 11.41
N LEU A 392 20.16 29.86 10.50
CA LEU A 392 19.91 28.74 9.62
C LEU A 392 20.81 28.84 8.39
N PRO A 393 21.68 27.85 8.14
CA PRO A 393 22.35 27.70 6.85
C PRO A 393 21.32 27.36 5.77
N THR A 394 21.33 28.06 4.64
CA THR A 394 20.31 27.87 3.60
C THR A 394 20.89 27.59 2.21
N THR A 395 20.02 27.17 1.29
CA THR A 395 20.27 27.04 -0.15
C THR A 395 19.80 28.28 -0.94
N ILE A 396 19.49 29.39 -0.27
CA ILE A 396 18.93 30.58 -0.90
C ILE A 396 20.01 31.31 -1.70
N ASN A 397 19.94 31.17 -3.02
CA ASN A 397 20.79 31.87 -4.00
C ASN A 397 20.02 32.89 -4.87
N ASP A 398 18.74 33.16 -4.54
CA ASP A 398 17.95 34.20 -5.20
C ASP A 398 18.43 35.58 -4.72
N ARG A 399 18.67 36.50 -5.65
CA ARG A 399 19.12 37.86 -5.33
C ARG A 399 17.98 38.83 -5.09
N SER A 400 16.74 38.44 -5.38
CA SER A 400 15.54 39.26 -5.21
C SER A 400 14.94 39.12 -3.81
N PRO A 401 15.09 40.11 -2.92
CA PRO A 401 14.64 40.02 -1.54
C PRO A 401 13.11 39.86 -1.45
N THR A 402 12.39 40.55 -2.34
CA THR A 402 10.93 40.49 -2.44
C THR A 402 10.46 39.09 -2.86
N ASN A 403 11.17 38.44 -3.80
CA ASN A 403 10.82 37.08 -4.22
C ASN A 403 11.08 36.06 -3.11
N ILE A 404 12.21 36.19 -2.41
CA ILE A 404 12.53 35.36 -1.24
C ILE A 404 11.44 35.52 -0.18
N ALA A 405 11.12 36.76 0.24
CA ALA A 405 10.10 37.01 1.24
C ALA A 405 8.73 36.43 0.85
N LYS A 406 8.34 36.58 -0.42
CA LYS A 406 7.09 35.99 -0.94
C LYS A 406 7.09 34.46 -0.84
N LYS A 407 8.18 33.80 -1.25
CA LYS A 407 8.31 32.34 -1.19
C LYS A 407 8.32 31.82 0.25
N LEU A 408 9.02 32.50 1.15
CA LEU A 408 9.06 32.15 2.58
C LEU A 408 7.69 32.29 3.22
N LYS A 409 7.00 33.43 3.05
CA LYS A 409 5.64 33.63 3.61
C LYS A 409 4.63 32.61 3.11
N ALA A 410 4.81 32.14 1.88
CA ALA A 410 3.93 31.12 1.34
C ALA A 410 4.13 29.78 2.06
N ASN A 411 5.34 29.45 2.53
CA ASN A 411 5.69 28.17 3.14
C ASN A 411 5.37 28.16 4.65
N THR A 412 4.27 27.51 5.03
CA THR A 412 3.80 27.47 6.43
C THR A 412 4.74 26.70 7.35
N ARG A 413 5.51 25.77 6.82
CA ARG A 413 6.42 24.91 7.58
C ARG A 413 7.51 25.68 8.31
N ILE A 414 7.87 26.86 7.81
CA ILE A 414 8.88 27.73 8.44
C ILE A 414 8.43 28.12 9.87
N VAL A 415 7.13 28.35 10.08
CA VAL A 415 6.63 28.75 11.40
C VAL A 415 6.54 27.56 12.36
N GLU A 416 6.38 26.34 11.84
CA GLU A 416 6.23 25.13 12.64
C GLU A 416 7.60 24.51 12.98
N ASP A 417 8.49 24.40 12.00
CA ASP A 417 9.78 23.71 12.14
C ASP A 417 10.94 24.63 12.50
N LEU A 418 10.83 25.93 12.19
CA LEU A 418 11.94 26.89 12.28
C LEU A 418 11.63 28.09 13.19
N TYR A 419 10.62 28.02 14.06
CA TYR A 419 10.16 29.16 14.89
C TYR A 419 11.26 29.84 15.74
N GLU A 420 12.30 29.12 16.14
CA GLU A 420 13.42 29.68 16.91
C GLU A 420 14.51 30.34 16.05
N VAL A 421 14.47 30.16 14.74
CA VAL A 421 15.41 30.78 13.79
C VAL A 421 15.05 32.25 13.63
N ASN A 422 16.01 33.13 13.93
CA ASN A 422 15.87 34.57 13.70
C ASN A 422 16.73 35.08 12.55
N HIS A 423 17.69 34.28 12.08
CA HIS A 423 18.57 34.63 10.96
C HIS A 423 18.65 33.50 9.93
N MET A 424 18.50 33.84 8.65
CA MET A 424 18.71 32.93 7.52
C MET A 424 19.93 33.39 6.71
N ILE A 425 20.96 32.54 6.64
CA ILE A 425 22.20 32.87 5.93
C ILE A 425 22.00 32.60 4.43
N TYR A 426 22.29 33.57 3.57
CA TYR A 426 22.04 33.50 2.13
C TYR A 426 23.14 34.14 1.27
N ASP A 427 23.13 33.87 -0.04
CA ASP A 427 24.07 34.47 -1.01
C ASP A 427 23.54 35.80 -1.58
N GLY A 428 23.52 36.84 -0.74
CA GLY A 428 23.22 38.19 -1.20
C GLY A 428 24.11 39.26 -0.59
N PRO A 429 24.00 40.50 -1.09
CA PRO A 429 25.01 41.52 -0.85
C PRO A 429 24.86 42.25 0.49
N GLN A 430 23.69 42.18 1.15
CA GLN A 430 23.39 43.00 2.33
C GLN A 430 22.40 42.30 3.27
N ARG A 431 22.45 42.67 4.56
CA ARG A 431 21.45 42.25 5.55
C ARG A 431 20.09 42.86 5.23
N MET A 432 19.02 42.08 5.37
CA MET A 432 17.66 42.53 5.02
C MET A 432 16.61 42.06 6.02
N SER A 433 15.64 42.93 6.31
CA SER A 433 14.41 42.54 7.00
C SER A 433 13.43 41.88 6.05
N LEU A 434 12.82 40.76 6.43
CA LEU A 434 11.72 40.20 5.63
C LEU A 434 10.43 41.00 5.74
N SER A 435 10.18 41.69 6.86
CA SER A 435 9.01 42.58 7.03
C SER A 435 9.04 43.76 6.06
N GLU A 436 10.17 44.44 5.94
CA GLU A 436 10.35 45.63 5.07
C GLU A 436 10.24 45.28 3.58
N GLN A 437 10.60 44.04 3.20
CA GLN A 437 10.58 43.59 1.81
C GLN A 437 9.21 43.05 1.38
N ALA A 438 8.34 42.71 2.33
CA ALA A 438 6.98 42.28 2.07
C ALA A 438 6.00 43.45 1.88
N THR A 439 6.34 44.66 2.35
CA THR A 439 5.56 45.88 2.15
C THR A 439 5.79 46.46 0.76
N THR A 440 5.08 45.96 -0.25
CA THR A 440 4.97 46.63 -1.56
C THR A 440 3.63 47.36 -1.68
N HIS A 441 3.67 48.69 -1.63
CA HIS A 441 2.77 49.75 -2.13
C HIS A 441 1.23 49.59 -2.33
N THR A 442 0.56 48.50 -1.93
CA THR A 442 -0.89 48.33 -2.14
C THR A 442 -1.72 48.16 -0.86
N THR A 443 -1.10 48.15 0.33
CA THR A 443 -1.85 48.15 1.59
C THR A 443 -2.28 49.57 1.96
N ALA A 444 -3.60 49.77 2.06
CA ALA A 444 -4.19 51.00 2.60
C ALA A 444 -3.66 51.24 4.03
N PRO A 445 -3.52 52.51 4.48
CA PRO A 445 -3.02 52.80 5.82
C PRO A 445 -3.83 52.04 6.88
N PRO A 446 -3.21 51.58 7.98
CA PRO A 446 -3.94 50.88 9.03
C PRO A 446 -5.07 51.78 9.55
N SER A 447 -6.31 51.31 9.46
CA SER A 447 -7.42 51.94 10.18
C SER A 447 -7.12 51.84 11.67
N ALA A 448 -7.33 52.94 12.40
CA ALA A 448 -6.98 53.11 13.82
C ALA A 448 -7.63 52.13 14.82
N ASN A 449 -8.26 51.02 14.36
CA ASN A 449 -8.92 50.00 15.16
C ASN A 449 -8.77 48.59 14.55
N CYS A 450 -7.54 48.11 14.29
CA CYS A 450 -7.33 46.69 13.98
C CYS A 450 -6.50 46.01 15.08
N SER A 451 -7.14 44.99 15.65
CA SER A 451 -6.71 44.08 16.70
C SER A 451 -5.63 43.09 16.26
N GLU A 452 -4.83 42.66 17.25
CA GLU A 452 -3.99 41.45 17.36
C GLU A 452 -3.43 40.89 16.04
N GLU A 453 -2.15 41.22 15.77
CA GLU A 453 -1.35 40.62 14.70
C GLU A 453 -1.34 39.09 14.82
N SER A 454 -1.46 38.38 13.68
CA SER A 454 -1.45 36.93 13.70
C SER A 454 -0.06 36.40 14.13
N PRO A 455 0.06 35.28 14.87
CA PRO A 455 1.36 34.75 15.32
C PRO A 455 2.35 34.47 14.18
N ARG A 456 1.84 34.24 12.97
CA ARG A 456 2.66 34.06 11.75
C ARG A 456 3.29 35.38 11.31
N ASP A 457 2.56 36.49 11.37
CA ASP A 457 3.10 37.80 10.97
C ASP A 457 4.16 38.31 11.97
N ASP A 458 4.01 37.99 13.26
CA ASP A 458 4.99 38.31 14.30
C ASP A 458 6.33 37.59 14.08
N TYR A 459 6.32 36.28 13.79
CA TYR A 459 7.55 35.52 13.48
C TYR A 459 8.32 36.09 12.27
N PHE A 460 7.62 36.36 11.15
CA PHE A 460 8.27 36.94 9.96
C PHE A 460 8.77 38.37 10.16
N SER A 461 8.25 39.08 11.18
CA SER A 461 8.71 40.43 11.51
C SER A 461 10.11 40.46 12.12
N ASN A 462 10.46 39.37 12.83
CA ASN A 462 11.74 39.21 13.53
C ASN A 462 12.80 38.50 12.68
N LEU A 463 12.41 37.79 11.62
CA LEU A 463 13.31 37.04 10.74
C LEU A 463 14.12 37.93 9.78
N ARG A 464 15.44 37.72 9.75
CA ARG A 464 16.39 38.49 8.92
C ARG A 464 17.17 37.59 7.95
N LEU A 465 17.47 38.12 6.76
CA LEU A 465 18.42 37.51 5.83
C LEU A 465 19.82 38.12 6.05
N ILE A 466 20.84 37.28 6.20
CA ILE A 466 22.23 37.71 6.46
C ILE A 466 23.20 37.12 5.43
N PRO A 467 24.08 37.94 4.81
CA PRO A 467 25.16 37.45 3.95
C PRO A 467 26.16 36.54 4.68
N ILE A 468 26.73 35.56 3.97
CA ILE A 468 27.69 34.59 4.52
C ILE A 468 28.83 35.27 5.30
N GLN A 469 29.45 36.31 4.74
CA GLN A 469 30.56 37.01 5.39
C GLN A 469 30.16 37.65 6.71
N GLN A 470 28.98 38.30 6.77
CA GLN A 470 28.50 38.94 7.99
C GLN A 470 28.14 37.89 9.06
N ALA A 471 27.51 36.79 8.66
CA ALA A 471 27.23 35.69 9.58
C ALA A 471 28.52 35.09 10.14
N MET A 472 29.56 34.93 9.30
CA MET A 472 30.88 34.47 9.73
C MET A 472 31.51 35.42 10.74
N ASP A 473 31.47 36.73 10.48
CA ASP A 473 32.02 37.74 11.39
C ASP A 473 31.27 37.79 12.73
N GLU A 474 29.95 37.53 12.74
CA GLU A 474 29.13 37.51 13.97
C GLU A 474 29.30 36.22 14.77
N ILE A 475 29.36 35.06 14.13
CA ILE A 475 29.35 33.75 14.80
C ILE A 475 30.75 33.31 15.21
N ASN A 476 31.79 33.62 14.44
CA ASN A 476 33.16 33.21 14.74
C ASN A 476 33.92 34.21 15.64
N ALA A 477 33.36 35.39 15.91
CA ALA A 477 33.93 36.36 16.85
C ALA A 477 33.58 36.07 18.31
N ASP A 478 32.53 35.25 18.53
CA ASP A 478 32.14 34.64 19.81
C ASP A 478 33.03 33.42 20.12
#